data_AF-A0AAV1DEF4-F1
#
_entry.id   AF-A0AAV1DEF4-F1
#
_cell.length_a   1.000
_cell.length_b   1.000
_cell.length_c   1.000
_cell.angle_alpha   90.00
_cell.angle_beta   90.00
_cell.angle_gamma   90.00
#
_symmetry.space_group_name_H-M   'P 1'
#
loop_
_entity.id
_entity.type
_entity.pdbx_description
1 polymer ?
#
loop_
_entity_poly.entity_id
_entity_poly.type
_entity_poly.pdbx_seq_one_letter_code
_entity_poly.pdbx_strand_id
1 'polypeptide(L)'
;MPSQDRYLLAGLCYLSLLHIHHNLFFFLSFYQGYVVLNRPWAFVQWLEKASIEEEYILMAEPDHIFLNPLPNLSYQDYPAAFPFFYIQPKENENIIRKYFPEENGPVSNIDPIGNSPVIIRKDLLEKIAPTWVNVSVRMKNDNETDITFGWVLEMYAYAVASALHGVQHILRKDFMSQPPWDLETKKKFILHYTYGCDYNMKGELTYGKIGEWRFDKRSHTSKPPPKNISLPPPGVPESVVTLVKMVNEATSNLPNWETT
;
A
#
# COMPACT_ATOMS: atom_id res chain seq x y z
N MET A 1 -12.34 5.82 28.72
CA MET A 1 -11.97 6.24 27.36
C MET A 1 -11.25 5.07 26.72
N PRO A 2 -11.69 4.56 25.55
CA PRO A 2 -10.90 3.59 24.80
C PRO A 2 -9.53 4.22 24.47
N SER A 3 -8.44 3.47 24.63
CA SER A 3 -7.11 3.93 24.22
C SER A 3 -7.11 4.16 22.70
N GLN A 4 -6.75 5.36 22.25
CA GLN A 4 -6.69 5.71 20.82
C GLN A 4 -5.75 4.79 20.00
N ASP A 5 -4.89 4.02 20.66
CA ASP A 5 -3.87 3.18 20.02
C ASP A 5 -4.34 1.76 19.65
N ARG A 6 -5.64 1.43 19.80
CA ARG A 6 -6.16 0.13 19.34
C ARG A 6 -6.71 0.24 17.93
N TYR A 7 -5.96 -0.29 16.97
CA TYR A 7 -6.38 -0.47 15.59
C TYR A 7 -6.11 -1.91 15.14
N LEU A 8 -6.93 -2.41 14.22
CA LEU A 8 -6.74 -3.71 13.61
C LEU A 8 -5.84 -3.58 12.37
N LEU A 9 -4.76 -4.36 12.31
CA LEU A 9 -3.93 -4.46 11.11
C LEU A 9 -4.67 -5.30 10.05
N ALA A 10 -5.12 -4.64 8.99
CA ALA A 10 -5.68 -5.27 7.81
C ALA A 10 -4.61 -5.33 6.70
N GLY A 11 -3.89 -6.45 6.66
CA GLY A 11 -3.00 -6.80 5.56
C GLY A 11 -3.69 -7.74 4.58
N LEU A 12 -3.92 -7.29 3.34
CA LEU A 12 -4.47 -8.15 2.29
C LEU A 12 -3.32 -8.76 1.49
N CYS A 13 -2.93 -9.97 1.87
CA CYS A 13 -2.07 -10.81 1.06
C CYS A 13 -2.97 -11.66 0.13
N TYR A 14 -2.60 -11.87 -1.13
CA TYR A 14 -3.39 -12.70 -2.06
C TYR A 14 -3.73 -14.10 -1.52
N LEU A 15 -2.91 -14.59 -0.58
CA LEU A 15 -3.10 -15.88 0.09
C LEU A 15 -4.19 -15.88 1.18
N SER A 16 -4.49 -14.75 1.85
CA SER A 16 -5.55 -14.72 2.88
C SER A 16 -6.98 -14.74 2.32
N LEU A 17 -7.14 -14.61 1.00
CA LEU A 17 -8.41 -14.84 0.29
C LEU A 17 -8.78 -16.33 0.17
N LEU A 18 -7.85 -17.25 0.43
CA LEU A 18 -8.10 -18.71 0.30
C LEU A 18 -9.09 -19.26 1.34
N HIS A 19 -9.32 -18.56 2.46
CA HIS A 19 -10.23 -19.02 3.52
C HIS A 19 -11.65 -18.46 3.42
N ILE A 20 -11.95 -17.62 2.41
CA ILE A 20 -13.28 -17.02 2.21
C ILE A 20 -13.87 -17.56 0.89
N HIS A 21 -14.48 -18.76 0.98
CA HIS A 21 -15.34 -19.42 -0.03
C HIS A 21 -14.81 -19.55 -1.49
N HIS A 22 -14.77 -20.79 -1.99
CA HIS A 22 -14.42 -21.16 -3.38
C HIS A 22 -15.18 -20.40 -4.49
N ASN A 23 -16.36 -19.84 -4.23
CA ASN A 23 -17.15 -19.13 -5.23
C ASN A 23 -16.72 -17.65 -5.45
N LEU A 24 -15.93 -17.06 -4.53
CA LEU A 24 -15.52 -15.65 -4.59
C LEU A 24 -14.26 -15.43 -5.44
N PHE A 25 -13.35 -16.42 -5.48
CA PHE A 25 -12.09 -16.35 -6.21
C PHE A 25 -12.30 -16.34 -7.74
N PHE A 26 -13.38 -16.96 -8.23
CA PHE A 26 -13.64 -17.09 -9.66
C PHE A 26 -14.16 -15.81 -10.33
N PHE A 27 -14.81 -14.90 -9.59
CA PHE A 27 -15.47 -13.74 -10.22
C PHE A 27 -14.54 -12.54 -10.46
N LEU A 28 -13.47 -12.38 -9.66
CA LEU A 28 -12.56 -11.21 -9.74
C LEU A 28 -11.11 -11.55 -10.10
N SER A 29 -10.65 -12.80 -9.89
CA SER A 29 -9.30 -13.24 -10.30
C SER A 29 -9.05 -13.13 -11.82
N PHE A 30 -10.10 -12.91 -12.62
CA PHE A 30 -10.03 -12.79 -14.07
C PHE A 30 -10.76 -11.57 -14.63
N TYR A 31 -11.07 -10.54 -13.84
CA TYR A 31 -11.60 -9.30 -14.43
C TYR A 31 -10.48 -8.58 -15.19
N GLN A 32 -10.33 -8.94 -16.47
CA GLN A 32 -9.29 -8.46 -17.38
C GLN A 32 -7.85 -8.61 -16.87
N GLY A 33 -7.59 -9.58 -15.98
CA GLY A 33 -6.26 -9.79 -15.38
C GLY A 33 -5.84 -8.72 -14.36
N TYR A 34 -6.75 -7.85 -13.92
CA TYR A 34 -6.42 -6.78 -12.98
C TYR A 34 -6.58 -7.22 -11.53
N VAL A 35 -5.52 -7.83 -11.03
CA VAL A 35 -5.47 -8.50 -9.73
C VAL A 35 -5.71 -7.53 -8.56
N VAL A 36 -5.42 -6.23 -8.74
CA VAL A 36 -5.54 -5.20 -7.70
C VAL A 36 -7.01 -4.89 -7.34
N LEU A 37 -7.99 -5.15 -8.23
CA LEU A 37 -9.42 -5.02 -7.89
C LEU A 37 -9.89 -5.94 -6.77
N ASN A 38 -9.14 -7.01 -6.48
CA ASN A 38 -9.47 -7.90 -5.37
C ASN A 38 -9.47 -7.17 -4.03
N ARG A 39 -8.66 -6.12 -3.89
CA ARG A 39 -8.49 -5.40 -2.62
C ARG A 39 -9.73 -4.62 -2.18
N PRO A 40 -10.27 -3.65 -2.96
CA PRO A 40 -11.46 -2.92 -2.57
C PRO A 40 -12.64 -3.87 -2.31
N TRP A 41 -12.79 -4.92 -3.12
CA TRP A 41 -13.85 -5.90 -2.92
C TRP A 41 -13.66 -6.75 -1.66
N ALA A 42 -12.42 -7.14 -1.36
CA ALA A 42 -12.10 -7.86 -0.12
C ALA A 42 -12.45 -7.01 1.10
N PHE A 43 -12.21 -5.69 1.08
CA PHE A 43 -12.64 -4.81 2.16
C PHE A 43 -14.16 -4.76 2.32
N VAL A 44 -14.93 -4.63 1.23
CA VAL A 44 -16.40 -4.70 1.29
C VAL A 44 -16.84 -6.01 1.94
N GLN A 45 -16.35 -7.15 1.43
CA GLN A 45 -16.73 -8.46 1.95
C GLN A 45 -16.29 -8.68 3.40
N TRP A 46 -15.12 -8.17 3.78
CA TRP A 46 -14.60 -8.28 5.13
C TRP A 46 -15.42 -7.45 6.12
N LEU A 47 -15.74 -6.19 5.79
CA LEU A 47 -16.56 -5.32 6.61
C LEU A 47 -18.00 -5.85 6.77
N GLU A 48 -18.55 -6.51 5.74
CA GLU A 48 -19.89 -7.12 5.81
C GLU A 48 -19.95 -8.38 6.69
N LYS A 49 -18.88 -9.17 6.71
CA LYS A 49 -18.91 -10.54 7.28
C LYS A 49 -18.17 -10.69 8.60
N ALA A 50 -17.13 -9.89 8.83
CA ALA A 50 -16.32 -9.99 10.03
C ALA A 50 -16.94 -9.16 11.17
N SER A 51 -16.86 -9.69 12.39
CA SER A 51 -17.07 -8.88 13.58
C SER A 51 -15.76 -8.18 13.92
N ILE A 52 -15.71 -6.86 13.75
CA ILE A 52 -14.52 -6.03 13.99
C ILE A 52 -14.80 -5.16 15.23
N GLU A 53 -14.11 -5.47 16.33
CA GLU A 53 -14.25 -4.76 17.61
C GLU A 53 -13.50 -3.41 17.59
N GLU A 54 -12.42 -3.31 16.82
CA GLU A 54 -11.60 -2.12 16.72
C GLU A 54 -12.32 -0.98 15.99
N GLU A 55 -12.12 0.23 16.52
CA GLU A 55 -12.67 1.47 15.93
C GLU A 55 -11.87 1.92 14.72
N TYR A 56 -10.57 1.61 14.69
CA TYR A 56 -9.63 2.00 13.65
C TYR A 56 -9.05 0.80 12.94
N ILE A 57 -8.79 0.96 11.64
CA ILE A 57 -8.20 -0.05 10.76
C ILE A 57 -6.94 0.55 10.18
N LEU A 58 -5.83 -0.20 10.29
CA LEU A 58 -4.60 0.07 9.56
C LEU A 58 -4.60 -0.79 8.29
N MET A 59 -4.80 -0.16 7.15
CA MET A 59 -4.59 -0.78 5.84
C MET A 59 -3.10 -0.75 5.52
N ALA A 60 -2.50 -1.92 5.33
CA ALA A 60 -1.07 -2.09 5.08
C ALA A 60 -0.79 -3.14 3.99
N GLU A 61 0.40 -3.05 3.38
CA GLU A 61 0.89 -4.03 2.40
C GLU A 61 1.73 -5.14 3.08
N PRO A 62 1.79 -6.35 2.50
CA PRO A 62 2.63 -7.43 3.01
C PRO A 62 4.14 -7.12 2.95
N ASP A 63 4.57 -6.13 2.17
CA ASP A 63 5.94 -5.64 2.13
C ASP A 63 6.18 -4.36 2.96
N HIS A 64 5.35 -4.15 3.98
CA HIS A 64 5.60 -3.21 5.06
C HIS A 64 6.34 -3.87 6.22
N ILE A 65 7.44 -3.26 6.64
CA ILE A 65 8.19 -3.62 7.84
C ILE A 65 8.04 -2.50 8.87
N PHE A 66 7.59 -2.80 10.09
CA PHE A 66 7.49 -1.81 11.15
C PHE A 66 8.87 -1.48 11.73
N LEU A 67 9.29 -0.22 11.60
CA LEU A 67 10.55 0.31 12.12
C LEU A 67 10.44 0.78 13.58
N ASN A 68 9.28 1.32 13.93
CA ASN A 68 8.98 1.88 15.24
C ASN A 68 7.54 1.53 15.63
N PRO A 69 7.19 1.52 16.94
CA PRO A 69 5.80 1.43 17.37
C PRO A 69 4.97 2.50 16.67
N LEU A 70 3.88 2.08 16.02
CA LEU A 70 3.00 2.96 15.26
C LEU A 70 1.85 3.41 16.17
N PRO A 71 1.79 4.67 16.61
CA PRO A 71 0.60 5.16 17.29
C PRO A 71 -0.52 5.36 16.28
N ASN A 72 -1.75 5.58 16.77
CA ASN A 72 -2.82 6.00 15.87
C ASN A 72 -2.53 7.42 15.34
N LEU A 73 -2.20 7.51 14.05
CA LEU A 73 -1.83 8.77 13.40
C LEU A 73 -3.06 9.57 12.92
N SER A 74 -4.24 8.95 12.92
CA SER A 74 -5.50 9.59 12.53
C SER A 74 -6.04 10.46 13.66
N TYR A 75 -6.94 11.37 13.34
CA TYR A 75 -7.55 12.25 14.33
C TYR A 75 -9.01 12.55 13.99
N GLN A 76 -9.92 12.19 14.91
CA GLN A 76 -11.37 12.36 14.72
C GLN A 76 -11.86 11.74 13.40
N ASP A 77 -12.42 12.55 12.50
CA ASP A 77 -12.93 12.15 11.19
C ASP A 77 -11.87 12.26 10.07
N TYR A 78 -10.61 12.53 10.42
CA TYR A 78 -9.49 12.64 9.48
C TYR A 78 -8.59 11.41 9.57
N PRO A 79 -8.67 10.48 8.61
CA PRO A 79 -7.74 9.36 8.51
C PRO A 79 -6.32 9.86 8.27
N ALA A 80 -5.31 9.05 8.59
CA ALA A 80 -3.92 9.37 8.25
C ALA A 80 -3.45 8.52 7.08
N ALA A 81 -2.76 9.14 6.12
CA ALA A 81 -2.28 8.46 4.91
C ALA A 81 -0.90 8.98 4.49
N PHE A 82 -0.15 8.15 3.77
CA PHE A 82 1.08 8.59 3.13
C PHE A 82 0.80 9.33 1.81
N PRO A 83 1.37 10.53 1.59
CA PRO A 83 1.24 11.23 0.32
C PRO A 83 2.17 10.64 -0.74
N PHE A 84 1.60 10.18 -1.85
CA PHE A 84 2.33 9.63 -2.98
C PHE A 84 2.57 10.71 -4.04
N PHE A 85 3.84 10.97 -4.34
CA PHE A 85 4.21 12.02 -5.29
C PHE A 85 3.69 11.78 -6.72
N TYR A 86 3.41 10.53 -7.09
CA TYR A 86 2.89 10.12 -8.39
C TYR A 86 1.36 10.07 -8.46
N ILE A 87 0.66 10.30 -7.34
CA ILE A 87 -0.79 10.49 -7.33
C ILE A 87 -1.04 11.99 -7.44
N GLN A 88 -1.32 12.46 -8.66
CA GLN A 88 -1.42 13.87 -9.00
C GLN A 88 -2.81 14.16 -9.63
N PRO A 89 -3.88 14.24 -8.82
CA PRO A 89 -5.24 14.46 -9.34
C PRO A 89 -5.35 15.73 -10.20
N LYS A 90 -4.68 16.82 -9.78
CA LYS A 90 -4.69 18.11 -10.49
C LYS A 90 -4.05 18.03 -11.88
N GLU A 91 -2.96 17.27 -12.03
CA GLU A 91 -2.30 17.11 -13.34
C GLU A 91 -3.11 16.22 -14.28
N ASN A 92 -4.00 15.40 -13.73
CA ASN A 92 -4.87 14.48 -14.45
C ASN A 92 -6.35 14.92 -14.43
N GLU A 93 -6.62 16.23 -14.27
CA GLU A 93 -7.97 16.77 -14.04
C GLU A 93 -8.98 16.27 -15.08
N ASN A 94 -8.64 16.30 -16.37
CA ASN A 94 -9.55 15.85 -17.44
C ASN A 94 -10.04 14.40 -17.25
N ILE A 95 -9.16 13.49 -16.83
CA ILE A 95 -9.51 12.09 -16.56
C ILE A 95 -10.28 11.98 -15.25
N ILE A 96 -9.82 12.68 -14.21
CA ILE A 96 -10.43 12.68 -12.88
C ILE A 96 -11.88 13.16 -12.92
N ARG A 97 -12.22 14.17 -13.74
CA ARG A 97 -13.59 14.70 -13.86
C ARG A 97 -14.62 13.67 -14.33
N LYS A 98 -14.21 12.57 -14.99
CA LYS A 98 -15.11 11.44 -15.31
C LYS A 98 -15.64 10.73 -14.05
N TYR A 99 -14.91 10.83 -12.94
CA TYR A 99 -15.18 10.13 -11.67
C TYR A 99 -15.43 11.07 -10.48
N PHE A 100 -14.99 12.32 -10.58
CA PHE A 100 -15.24 13.40 -9.63
C PHE A 100 -15.74 14.66 -10.38
N PRO A 101 -17.04 14.68 -10.74
CA PRO A 101 -17.66 15.79 -11.46
C PRO A 101 -17.49 17.16 -10.78
N GLU A 102 -17.68 18.25 -11.54
CA GLU A 102 -17.50 19.62 -11.04
C GLU A 102 -18.42 19.96 -9.88
N GLU A 103 -19.63 19.39 -9.84
CA GLU A 103 -20.58 19.54 -8.75
C GLU A 103 -20.10 18.97 -7.41
N ASN A 104 -19.12 18.06 -7.43
CA ASN A 104 -18.49 17.52 -6.21
C ASN A 104 -17.36 18.42 -5.67
N GLY A 105 -17.04 19.52 -6.37
CA GLY A 105 -16.07 20.52 -5.93
C GLY A 105 -14.76 20.49 -6.73
N PRO A 106 -13.72 21.22 -6.26
CA PRO A 106 -12.44 21.29 -6.95
C PRO A 106 -11.66 19.97 -6.83
N VAL A 107 -10.90 19.62 -7.87
CA VAL A 107 -10.02 18.42 -7.88
C VAL A 107 -8.99 18.43 -6.73
N SER A 108 -8.65 19.61 -6.19
CA SER A 108 -7.80 19.73 -5.00
C SER A 108 -8.37 19.10 -3.73
N ASN A 109 -9.67 18.74 -3.72
CA ASN A 109 -10.27 17.95 -2.63
C ASN A 109 -9.87 16.47 -2.69
N ILE A 110 -9.26 16.00 -3.78
CA ILE A 110 -8.74 14.64 -3.87
C ILE A 110 -7.31 14.65 -3.34
N ASP A 111 -7.11 14.03 -2.17
CA ASP A 111 -5.80 13.89 -1.56
C ASP A 111 -4.85 13.09 -2.47
N PRO A 112 -3.54 13.43 -2.54
CA PRO A 112 -2.55 12.69 -3.32
C PRO A 112 -2.11 11.42 -2.60
N ILE A 113 -3.05 10.52 -2.34
CA ILE A 113 -2.87 9.34 -1.48
C ILE A 113 -3.32 8.05 -2.19
N GLY A 114 -2.93 6.91 -1.64
CA GLY A 114 -3.52 5.62 -1.96
C GLY A 114 -4.14 5.00 -0.72
N ASN A 115 -4.59 3.76 -0.84
CA ASN A 115 -5.25 3.02 0.23
C ASN A 115 -4.27 2.44 1.28
N SER A 116 -2.95 2.54 1.08
CA SER A 116 -1.95 1.95 1.98
C SER A 116 -0.61 2.72 1.95
N PRO A 117 0.03 3.00 3.10
CA PRO A 117 -0.52 2.81 4.44
C PRO A 117 -1.58 3.87 4.78
N VAL A 118 -2.68 3.42 5.38
CA VAL A 118 -3.76 4.31 5.87
C VAL A 118 -4.24 3.83 7.23
N ILE A 119 -4.39 4.75 8.18
CA ILE A 119 -5.18 4.51 9.41
C ILE A 119 -6.50 5.26 9.27
N ILE A 120 -7.60 4.52 9.25
CA ILE A 120 -8.96 5.03 9.02
C ILE A 120 -9.92 4.46 10.04
N ARG A 121 -10.92 5.22 10.47
CA ARG A 121 -12.02 4.69 11.27
C ARG A 121 -12.85 3.70 10.47
N LYS A 122 -13.33 2.65 11.12
CA LYS A 122 -14.13 1.60 10.51
C LYS A 122 -15.37 2.15 9.79
N ASP A 123 -16.10 3.05 10.41
CA ASP A 123 -17.33 3.62 9.83
C ASP A 123 -17.07 4.48 8.58
N LEU A 124 -15.94 5.20 8.55
CA LEU A 124 -15.49 5.89 7.34
C LEU A 124 -15.11 4.90 6.24
N LEU A 125 -14.42 3.81 6.58
CA LEU A 125 -14.07 2.78 5.61
C LEU A 125 -15.32 2.08 5.04
N GLU A 126 -16.30 1.75 5.88
CA GLU A 126 -17.61 1.21 5.48
C GLU A 126 -18.32 2.13 4.49
N LYS A 127 -18.23 3.45 4.72
CA LYS A 127 -18.82 4.45 3.82
C LYS A 127 -18.14 4.49 2.45
N ILE A 128 -16.80 4.45 2.40
CA ILE A 128 -16.06 4.63 1.15
C ILE A 128 -15.86 3.33 0.35
N ALA A 129 -15.79 2.17 1.00
CA ALA A 129 -15.40 0.92 0.36
C ALA A 129 -16.29 0.51 -0.84
N PRO A 130 -17.63 0.62 -0.79
CA PRO A 130 -18.48 0.33 -1.95
C PRO A 130 -18.22 1.28 -3.13
N THR A 131 -18.00 2.57 -2.85
CA THR A 131 -17.67 3.56 -3.89
C THR A 131 -16.27 3.33 -4.45
N TRP A 132 -15.31 2.94 -3.62
CA TRP A 132 -13.97 2.58 -4.05
C TRP A 132 -13.98 1.41 -5.03
N VAL A 133 -14.74 0.34 -4.76
CA VAL A 133 -14.96 -0.76 -5.73
C VAL A 133 -15.53 -0.23 -7.05
N ASN A 134 -16.62 0.53 -6.98
CA ASN A 134 -17.34 1.00 -8.16
C ASN A 134 -16.48 1.93 -9.02
N VAL A 135 -15.76 2.88 -8.41
CA VAL A 135 -14.84 3.77 -9.13
C VAL A 135 -13.70 2.95 -9.73
N SER A 136 -13.14 1.98 -9.02
CA SER A 136 -12.05 1.14 -9.56
C SER A 136 -12.51 0.36 -10.80
N VAL A 137 -13.72 -0.22 -10.78
CA VAL A 137 -14.28 -0.94 -11.94
C VAL A 137 -14.57 0.02 -13.10
N ARG A 138 -15.11 1.21 -12.83
CA ARG A 138 -15.36 2.23 -13.86
C ARG A 138 -14.06 2.74 -14.50
N MET A 139 -13.03 2.98 -13.70
CA MET A 139 -11.72 3.38 -14.19
C MET A 139 -11.09 2.26 -15.03
N LYS A 140 -11.19 1.00 -14.58
CA LYS A 140 -10.64 -0.14 -15.30
C LYS A 140 -11.28 -0.36 -16.68
N ASN A 141 -12.57 -0.05 -16.82
CA ASN A 141 -13.31 -0.19 -18.07
C ASN A 141 -13.18 1.03 -19.01
N ASP A 142 -12.57 2.12 -18.57
CA ASP A 142 -12.27 3.28 -19.41
C ASP A 142 -10.84 3.15 -19.93
N ASN A 143 -10.68 2.89 -21.24
CA ASN A 143 -9.38 2.58 -21.84
C ASN A 143 -8.34 3.70 -21.65
N GLU A 144 -8.75 4.97 -21.72
CA GLU A 144 -7.84 6.10 -21.49
C GLU A 144 -7.36 6.15 -20.04
N THR A 145 -8.26 5.90 -19.09
CA THR A 145 -7.96 5.91 -17.65
C THR A 145 -7.10 4.71 -17.26
N ASP A 146 -7.41 3.52 -17.76
CA ASP A 146 -6.61 2.31 -17.53
C ASP A 146 -5.19 2.44 -18.07
N ILE A 147 -5.02 3.01 -19.27
CA ILE A 147 -3.69 3.27 -19.83
C ILE A 147 -2.95 4.33 -19.02
N THR A 148 -3.62 5.42 -18.65
CA THR A 148 -2.98 6.54 -17.93
C THR A 148 -2.56 6.16 -16.51
N PHE A 149 -3.46 5.55 -15.72
CA PHE A 149 -3.19 5.24 -14.32
C PHE A 149 -2.58 3.85 -14.12
N GLY A 150 -2.82 2.90 -15.01
CA GLY A 150 -2.22 1.57 -14.98
C GLY A 150 -2.29 0.91 -13.61
N TRP A 151 -1.13 0.54 -13.06
CA TRP A 151 -1.04 -0.21 -11.81
C TRP A 151 -1.46 0.60 -10.56
N VAL A 152 -1.44 1.94 -10.61
CA VAL A 152 -1.88 2.82 -9.50
C VAL A 152 -3.34 3.24 -9.59
N LEU A 153 -4.09 2.72 -10.58
CA LEU A 153 -5.50 3.06 -10.80
C LEU A 153 -6.37 2.86 -9.56
N GLU A 154 -6.17 1.75 -8.85
CA GLU A 154 -6.89 1.49 -7.59
C GLU A 154 -6.62 2.57 -6.53
N MET A 155 -5.37 3.05 -6.42
CA MET A 155 -5.02 4.13 -5.49
C MET A 155 -5.75 5.43 -5.83
N TYR A 156 -5.83 5.78 -7.12
CA TYR A 156 -6.65 6.90 -7.59
C TYR A 156 -8.13 6.70 -7.28
N ALA A 157 -8.64 5.48 -7.45
CA ALA A 157 -10.03 5.17 -7.12
C ALA A 157 -10.33 5.31 -5.62
N TYR A 158 -9.40 4.91 -4.74
CA TYR A 158 -9.51 5.13 -3.29
C TYR A 158 -9.55 6.62 -2.95
N ALA A 159 -8.64 7.41 -3.54
CA ALA A 159 -8.59 8.86 -3.31
C ALA A 159 -9.87 9.56 -3.79
N VAL A 160 -10.36 9.22 -4.98
CA VAL A 160 -11.63 9.75 -5.53
C VAL A 160 -12.82 9.33 -4.67
N ALA A 161 -12.91 8.06 -4.26
CA ALA A 161 -13.99 7.59 -3.39
C ALA A 161 -14.00 8.32 -2.05
N SER A 162 -12.83 8.57 -1.46
CA SER A 162 -12.69 9.35 -0.23
C SER A 162 -13.24 10.76 -0.42
N ALA A 163 -12.83 11.45 -1.50
CA ALA A 163 -13.27 12.80 -1.81
C ALA A 163 -14.79 12.88 -2.08
N LEU A 164 -15.37 11.92 -2.81
CA LEU A 164 -16.81 11.84 -3.07
C LEU A 164 -17.64 11.75 -1.77
N HIS A 165 -17.05 11.20 -0.71
CA HIS A 165 -17.67 11.06 0.61
C HIS A 165 -17.27 12.15 1.61
N GLY A 166 -16.50 13.15 1.18
CA GLY A 166 -16.02 14.26 2.01
C GLY A 166 -14.95 13.85 3.03
N VAL A 167 -14.27 12.71 2.82
CA VAL A 167 -13.21 12.21 3.70
C VAL A 167 -11.88 12.82 3.26
N GLN A 168 -11.23 13.57 4.15
CA GLN A 168 -9.92 14.20 3.94
C GLN A 168 -8.87 13.58 4.86
N HIS A 169 -7.65 13.40 4.35
CA HIS A 169 -6.59 12.72 5.07
C HIS A 169 -5.56 13.69 5.67
N ILE A 170 -5.05 13.35 6.84
CA ILE A 170 -3.82 13.91 7.38
C ILE A 170 -2.66 13.27 6.61
N LEU A 171 -1.97 14.08 5.81
CA LEU A 171 -0.83 13.63 5.01
C LEU A 171 0.42 13.48 5.87
N ARG A 172 0.88 12.24 6.06
CA ARG A 172 2.01 11.88 6.94
C ARG A 172 3.20 11.36 6.15
N LYS A 173 4.15 12.26 5.84
CA LYS A 173 5.42 11.89 5.18
C LYS A 173 6.31 11.00 6.03
N ASP A 174 6.10 10.99 7.34
CA ASP A 174 6.79 10.14 8.31
C ASP A 174 6.13 8.76 8.48
N PHE A 175 4.97 8.52 7.84
CA PHE A 175 4.26 7.26 7.96
C PHE A 175 5.08 6.09 7.40
N MET A 176 5.71 6.28 6.24
CA MET A 176 6.61 5.27 5.67
C MET A 176 7.87 5.84 5.01
N SER A 177 8.79 4.94 4.69
CA SER A 177 10.02 5.13 3.91
C SER A 177 10.09 4.10 2.79
N GLN A 178 10.52 4.51 1.60
CA GLN A 178 10.56 3.70 0.38
C GLN A 178 12.00 3.61 -0.16
N PRO A 179 12.82 2.68 0.35
CA PRO A 179 14.14 2.42 -0.25
C PRO A 179 14.00 1.95 -1.71
N PRO A 180 14.96 2.28 -2.60
CA PRO A 180 16.20 3.02 -2.31
C PRO A 180 16.05 4.55 -2.34
N TRP A 181 14.84 5.09 -2.55
CA TRP A 181 14.61 6.52 -2.77
C TRP A 181 14.66 7.35 -1.49
N ASP A 182 14.03 6.84 -0.43
CA ASP A 182 14.13 7.44 0.90
C ASP A 182 15.38 6.88 1.59
N LEU A 183 16.31 7.77 1.96
CA LEU A 183 17.65 7.37 2.42
C LEU A 183 17.72 6.97 3.90
N GLU A 184 16.76 7.43 4.70
CA GLU A 184 16.77 7.33 6.17
C GLU A 184 15.50 6.66 6.71
N THR A 185 15.64 5.86 7.77
CA THR A 185 14.54 5.22 8.50
C THR A 185 14.19 5.96 9.79
N LYS A 186 15.01 6.92 10.21
CA LYS A 186 14.84 7.62 11.47
C LYS A 186 13.51 8.39 11.50
N LYS A 187 12.73 8.20 12.58
CA LYS A 187 11.38 8.77 12.77
C LYS A 187 10.34 8.30 11.75
N LYS A 188 10.61 7.23 11.00
CA LYS A 188 9.63 6.58 10.12
C LYS A 188 8.99 5.41 10.84
N PHE A 189 7.71 5.14 10.59
CA PHE A 189 7.03 4.02 11.23
C PHE A 189 7.12 2.74 10.41
N ILE A 190 7.03 2.85 9.09
CA ILE A 190 7.03 1.73 8.16
C ILE A 190 8.18 1.86 7.16
N LEU A 191 8.83 0.77 6.83
CA LEU A 191 9.69 0.62 5.66
C LEU A 191 8.94 -0.22 4.62
N HIS A 192 8.71 0.35 3.43
CA HIS A 192 8.00 -0.29 2.33
C HIS A 192 8.99 -0.70 1.23
N TYR A 193 9.30 -2.01 1.15
CA TYR A 193 10.35 -2.52 0.25
C TYR A 193 9.83 -2.88 -1.16
N THR A 194 9.17 -1.92 -1.79
CA THR A 194 8.52 -2.13 -3.09
C THR A 194 9.47 -2.08 -4.28
N TYR A 195 10.55 -1.29 -4.21
CA TYR A 195 11.48 -1.10 -5.31
C TYR A 195 12.68 -2.05 -5.24
N GLY A 196 13.20 -2.45 -6.40
CA GLY A 196 14.47 -3.15 -6.50
C GLY A 196 15.62 -2.23 -6.05
N CYS A 197 16.50 -2.76 -5.22
CA CYS A 197 17.70 -2.09 -4.74
C CYS A 197 18.90 -2.70 -5.44
N ASP A 198 19.32 -2.11 -6.55
CA ASP A 198 20.44 -2.57 -7.39
C ASP A 198 21.62 -1.60 -7.27
N TYR A 199 22.77 -2.10 -6.82
CA TYR A 199 23.96 -1.29 -6.55
C TYR A 199 25.22 -1.91 -7.14
N ASN A 200 26.15 -1.07 -7.57
CA ASN A 200 27.52 -1.51 -7.84
C ASN A 200 28.32 -1.61 -6.52
N MET A 201 29.51 -2.21 -6.57
CA MET A 201 30.34 -2.39 -5.37
C MET A 201 30.90 -1.09 -4.76
N LYS A 202 30.70 0.07 -5.43
CA LYS A 202 31.01 1.40 -4.89
C LYS A 202 29.84 2.02 -4.13
N GLY A 203 28.69 1.35 -4.05
CA GLY A 203 27.50 1.85 -3.38
C GLY A 203 26.63 2.78 -4.24
N GLU A 204 26.83 2.80 -5.56
CA GLU A 204 26.07 3.63 -6.49
C GLU A 204 24.89 2.84 -7.06
N LEU A 205 23.69 3.44 -7.04
CA LEU A 205 22.46 2.81 -7.55
C LEU A 205 22.54 2.61 -9.07
N THR A 206 22.27 1.40 -9.56
CA THR A 206 22.33 1.07 -11.00
C THR A 206 20.94 1.08 -11.62
N TYR A 207 20.54 2.23 -12.17
CA TYR A 207 19.22 2.40 -12.77
C TYR A 207 18.95 1.44 -13.94
N GLY A 208 17.85 0.70 -13.85
CA GLY A 208 17.36 -0.17 -14.93
C GLY A 208 18.26 -1.36 -15.26
N LYS A 209 19.24 -1.68 -14.39
CA LYS A 209 20.19 -2.78 -14.58
C LYS A 209 20.32 -3.56 -13.28
N ILE A 210 20.56 -4.87 -13.42
CA ILE A 210 20.90 -5.72 -12.28
C ILE A 210 22.28 -5.26 -11.75
N GLY A 211 22.31 -4.86 -10.48
CA GLY A 211 23.52 -4.44 -9.79
C GLY A 211 24.42 -5.62 -9.44
N GLU A 212 25.67 -5.32 -9.09
CA GLU A 212 26.60 -6.32 -8.53
C GLU A 212 26.12 -6.81 -7.16
N TRP A 213 25.51 -5.91 -6.38
CA TRP A 213 24.72 -6.23 -5.20
C TRP A 213 23.25 -5.90 -5.49
N ARG A 214 22.33 -6.79 -5.10
CA ARG A 214 20.88 -6.62 -5.32
C ARG A 214 20.06 -7.11 -4.15
N PHE A 215 19.02 -6.36 -3.82
CA PHE A 215 17.84 -6.87 -3.14
C PHE A 215 16.58 -6.48 -3.93
N ASP A 216 15.83 -7.45 -4.44
CA ASP A 216 14.51 -7.22 -5.03
C ASP A 216 13.58 -8.38 -4.68
N LYS A 217 12.46 -8.08 -4.02
CA LYS A 217 11.45 -9.09 -3.66
C LYS A 217 10.91 -9.84 -4.88
N ARG A 218 10.93 -9.23 -6.07
CA ARG A 218 10.48 -9.88 -7.32
C ARG A 218 11.41 -11.01 -7.77
N SER A 219 12.62 -11.10 -7.23
CA SER A 219 13.51 -12.25 -7.40
C SER A 219 13.12 -13.46 -6.54
N HIS A 220 12.13 -13.30 -5.65
CA HIS A 220 11.72 -14.28 -4.63
C HIS A 220 10.22 -14.60 -4.70
N THR A 221 9.66 -14.73 -5.91
CA THR A 221 8.22 -14.97 -6.11
C THR A 221 7.78 -16.42 -5.88
N SER A 222 8.68 -17.38 -6.04
CA SER A 222 8.40 -18.82 -5.90
C SER A 222 8.98 -19.45 -4.64
N LYS A 223 9.91 -18.75 -3.98
CA LYS A 223 10.59 -19.19 -2.76
C LYS A 223 10.94 -17.96 -1.92
N PRO A 224 10.95 -18.09 -0.58
CA PRO A 224 11.36 -16.99 0.28
C PRO A 224 12.81 -16.55 0.01
N PRO A 225 13.16 -15.30 0.34
CA PRO A 225 14.55 -14.83 0.30
C PRO A 225 15.50 -15.77 1.07
N PRO A 226 16.74 -15.99 0.60
CA PRO A 226 17.69 -16.84 1.31
C PRO A 226 18.05 -16.23 2.67
N LYS A 227 18.43 -17.08 3.62
CA LYS A 227 19.05 -16.62 4.88
C LYS A 227 20.40 -15.97 4.62
N ASN A 228 20.81 -15.05 5.49
CA ASN A 228 22.13 -14.42 5.48
C ASN A 228 22.46 -13.70 4.16
N ILE A 229 21.51 -12.90 3.65
CA ILE A 229 21.74 -11.99 2.52
C ILE A 229 22.92 -11.07 2.87
N SER A 230 23.88 -10.92 1.96
CA SER A 230 25.00 -10.03 2.18
C SER A 230 24.52 -8.59 2.40
N LEU A 231 25.13 -7.88 3.35
CA LEU A 231 24.88 -6.45 3.49
C LEU A 231 25.33 -5.71 2.23
N PRO A 232 24.64 -4.61 1.88
CA PRO A 232 25.03 -3.81 0.73
C PRO A 232 26.43 -3.19 0.93
N PRO A 233 27.13 -2.83 -0.18
CA PRO A 233 28.44 -2.21 -0.11
C PRO A 233 28.43 -0.86 0.63
N PRO A 234 29.59 -0.39 1.12
CA PRO A 234 29.70 0.95 1.71
C PRO A 234 29.19 2.04 0.75
N GLY A 235 28.52 3.06 1.30
CA GLY A 235 27.93 4.16 0.52
C GLY A 235 26.45 3.96 0.16
N VAL A 236 25.92 2.75 0.32
CA VAL A 236 24.48 2.49 0.17
C VAL A 236 23.67 3.13 1.30
N PRO A 237 22.47 3.69 1.02
CA PRO A 237 21.66 4.38 2.03
C PRO A 237 21.30 3.52 3.24
N GLU A 238 21.13 4.19 4.39
CA GLU A 238 20.79 3.54 5.66
C GLU A 238 19.48 2.75 5.58
N SER A 239 18.49 3.24 4.85
CA SER A 239 17.23 2.53 4.61
C SER A 239 17.39 1.16 3.96
N VAL A 240 18.28 1.03 2.98
CA VAL A 240 18.54 -0.25 2.30
C VAL A 240 19.32 -1.19 3.22
N VAL A 241 20.30 -0.65 3.96
CA VAL A 241 21.05 -1.42 4.98
C VAL A 241 20.10 -1.97 6.03
N THR A 242 19.18 -1.14 6.54
CA THR A 242 18.20 -1.51 7.56
C THR A 242 17.22 -2.56 7.03
N LEU A 243 16.71 -2.40 5.80
CA LEU A 243 15.88 -3.43 5.14
C LEU A 243 16.56 -4.81 5.17
N VAL A 244 17.81 -4.90 4.70
CA VAL A 244 18.52 -6.18 4.60
C VAL A 244 18.79 -6.77 5.98
N LYS A 245 19.13 -5.93 6.97
CA LYS A 245 19.29 -6.38 8.36
C LYS A 245 18.02 -6.98 8.93
N MET A 246 16.87 -6.33 8.74
CA MET A 246 15.58 -6.80 9.25
C MET A 246 15.11 -8.06 8.53
N VAL A 247 15.34 -8.18 7.21
CA VAL A 247 15.11 -9.43 6.48
C VAL A 247 15.97 -10.55 7.06
N ASN A 248 17.28 -10.32 7.24
CA ASN A 248 18.18 -11.32 7.82
C ASN A 248 17.77 -11.73 9.24
N GLU A 249 17.39 -10.77 10.09
CA GLU A 249 16.86 -11.03 11.42
C GLU A 249 15.60 -11.92 11.35
N ALA A 250 14.63 -11.58 10.50
CA ALA A 250 13.42 -12.37 10.32
C ALA A 250 13.74 -13.79 9.83
N THR A 251 14.56 -13.93 8.79
CA THR A 251 14.92 -15.24 8.23
C THR A 251 15.70 -16.14 9.21
N SER A 252 16.39 -15.53 10.18
CA SER A 252 17.15 -16.26 11.21
C SER A 252 16.27 -16.74 12.36
N ASN A 253 15.17 -16.03 12.64
CA ASN A 253 14.34 -16.28 13.82
C ASN A 253 13.00 -16.96 13.49
N LEU A 254 12.52 -16.89 12.25
CA LEU A 254 11.27 -17.53 11.86
C LEU A 254 11.47 -19.04 11.60
N PRO A 255 10.69 -19.92 12.24
CA PRO A 255 10.77 -21.36 11.99
C PRO A 255 10.31 -21.68 10.57
N ASN A 256 10.85 -22.77 10.00
CA ASN A 256 10.45 -23.30 8.68
C ASN A 256 10.61 -22.32 7.50
N TRP A 257 11.47 -21.30 7.65
CA TRP A 257 11.68 -20.27 6.63
C TRP A 257 12.02 -20.83 5.23
N GLU A 258 12.81 -21.90 5.15
CA GLU A 258 13.22 -22.48 3.86
C GLU A 258 12.18 -23.43 3.23
N THR A 259 11.14 -23.79 3.98
CA THR A 259 10.12 -24.78 3.58
C THR A 259 8.73 -24.16 3.39
N THR A 260 8.65 -22.83 3.37
CA THR A 260 7.40 -22.07 3.16
C THR A 260 7.12 -21.87 1.68
#